data_AF-Q0W8N7-F1
#
_entry.id   AF-Q0W8N7-F1
#
_cell.length_a   1.000
_cell.length_b   1.000
_cell.length_c   1.000
_cell.angle_alpha   90.00
_cell.angle_beta   90.00
_cell.angle_gamma   90.00
#
_symmetry.space_group_name_H-M   'P 1'
#
loop_
_entity.id
_entity.type
_entity.pdbx_description
1 polymer ?
#
loop_
_entity_poly.entity_id
_entity_poly.type
_entity_poly.pdbx_seq_one_letter_code
_entity_poly.pdbx_strand_id
1 'polypeptide(L)'
;MMKPEEALALLKKYGTSDSVIEHVKAVRDYAMELAAQHDCDRELVEAGALLHDIGRSRTHSIDHAIIGAAILRQEGVDERIIRITERHIGAGLTDEDAVNLGLPPGDYLPKTMEEKIVCQADNLMGSKDRISIHEAIATAEEKWSPDGVKRLIQLQFEVFKPVEVSINSRACDKKQIEEAIGSLDVLYKKKVEIGTCKILLYGSDAEKAAGNLKKMA
;
A
#
# COMPACT_ATOMS: atom_id res chain seq x y z
N MET A 1 -8.33 -19.28 -9.23
CA MET A 1 -7.75 -18.01 -9.70
C MET A 1 -6.59 -18.29 -10.66
N MET A 2 -6.02 -17.27 -11.33
CA MET A 2 -4.76 -17.41 -12.08
C MET A 2 -3.62 -17.83 -11.14
N LYS A 3 -2.77 -18.76 -11.57
CA LYS A 3 -1.62 -19.23 -10.77
C LYS A 3 -0.41 -18.30 -10.92
N PRO A 4 0.50 -18.26 -9.92
CA PRO A 4 1.72 -17.43 -10.00
C PRO A 4 2.58 -17.71 -11.22
N GLU A 5 2.70 -18.97 -11.65
CA GLU A 5 3.49 -19.33 -12.83
C GLU A 5 2.89 -18.79 -14.13
N GLU A 6 1.55 -18.74 -14.21
CA GLU A 6 0.82 -18.17 -15.34
C GLU A 6 0.99 -16.65 -15.39
N ALA A 7 0.90 -15.97 -14.24
CA ALA A 7 1.15 -14.54 -14.14
C ALA A 7 2.60 -14.18 -14.55
N LEU A 8 3.59 -14.92 -14.06
CA LEU A 8 5.00 -14.71 -14.43
C LEU A 8 5.27 -15.03 -15.91
N ALA A 9 4.62 -16.06 -16.47
CA ALA A 9 4.70 -16.36 -17.90
C ALA A 9 4.11 -15.21 -18.74
N LEU A 10 3.04 -14.57 -18.26
CA LEU A 10 2.43 -13.43 -18.93
C LEU A 10 3.35 -12.21 -18.96
N LEU A 11 4.00 -11.87 -17.83
CA LEU A 11 5.01 -10.81 -17.79
C LEU A 11 6.14 -11.05 -18.81
N LYS A 12 6.63 -12.29 -18.89
CA LYS A 12 7.67 -12.68 -19.85
C LYS A 12 7.19 -12.59 -21.29
N LYS A 13 5.96 -13.02 -21.58
CA LYS A 13 5.33 -12.93 -22.91
C LYS A 13 5.29 -11.48 -23.42
N TYR A 14 5.06 -10.52 -22.53
CA TYR A 14 5.00 -9.11 -22.89
C TYR A 14 6.37 -8.41 -22.90
N GLY A 15 7.44 -9.10 -22.52
CA GLY A 15 8.80 -8.54 -22.51
C GLY A 15 9.06 -7.61 -21.31
N THR A 16 8.37 -7.82 -20.19
CA THR A 16 8.66 -7.10 -18.94
C THR A 16 10.12 -7.36 -18.52
N SER A 17 10.84 -6.31 -18.13
CA SER A 17 12.25 -6.42 -17.75
C SER A 17 12.44 -7.24 -16.47
N ASP A 18 13.62 -7.83 -16.31
CA ASP A 18 13.96 -8.58 -15.08
C ASP A 18 13.84 -7.72 -13.83
N SER A 19 14.20 -6.43 -13.91
CA SER A 19 14.06 -5.49 -12.78
C SER A 19 12.61 -5.32 -12.32
N VAL A 20 11.65 -5.22 -13.25
CA VAL A 20 10.22 -5.15 -12.90
C VAL A 20 9.73 -6.50 -12.39
N ILE A 21 10.18 -7.61 -12.98
CA ILE A 21 9.84 -8.96 -12.50
C ILE A 21 10.33 -9.18 -11.05
N GLU A 22 11.52 -8.68 -10.70
CA GLU A 22 12.02 -8.73 -9.33
C GLU A 22 11.17 -7.86 -8.39
N HIS A 23 10.83 -6.64 -8.81
CA HIS A 23 9.97 -5.73 -8.04
C HIS A 23 8.59 -6.34 -7.75
N VAL A 24 7.86 -6.82 -8.76
CA VAL A 24 6.51 -7.39 -8.56
C VAL A 24 6.53 -8.66 -7.70
N LYS A 25 7.63 -9.42 -7.69
CA LYS A 25 7.82 -10.55 -6.76
C LYS A 25 7.98 -10.07 -5.33
N ALA A 26 8.79 -9.04 -5.11
CA ALA A 26 8.98 -8.46 -3.78
C ALA A 26 7.68 -7.84 -3.24
N VAL A 27 6.93 -7.12 -4.10
CA VAL A 27 5.58 -6.63 -3.78
C VAL A 27 4.64 -7.78 -3.47
N ARG A 28 4.66 -8.86 -4.27
CA ARG A 28 3.85 -10.05 -3.99
C ARG A 28 4.15 -10.64 -2.62
N ASP A 29 5.41 -10.84 -2.29
CA ASP A 29 5.79 -11.49 -1.03
C ASP A 29 5.29 -10.66 0.16
N TYR A 30 5.48 -9.34 0.11
CA TYR A 30 5.00 -8.44 1.16
C TYR A 30 3.47 -8.31 1.19
N ALA A 31 2.80 -8.24 0.03
CA ALA A 31 1.34 -8.24 -0.05
C ALA A 31 0.74 -9.50 0.58
N MET A 32 1.41 -10.66 0.43
CA MET A 32 0.97 -11.92 1.04
C MET A 32 1.16 -11.95 2.56
N GLU A 33 2.19 -11.28 3.09
CA GLU A 33 2.34 -11.08 4.54
C GLU A 33 1.20 -10.23 5.11
N LEU A 34 0.85 -9.14 4.43
CA LEU A 34 -0.28 -8.29 4.80
C LEU A 34 -1.59 -9.08 4.71
N ALA A 35 -1.84 -9.77 3.61
CA ALA A 35 -3.05 -10.56 3.39
C ALA A 35 -3.27 -11.65 4.43
N ALA A 36 -2.21 -12.21 5.02
CA ALA A 36 -2.34 -13.18 6.12
C ALA A 36 -3.04 -12.61 7.37
N GLN A 37 -3.11 -11.28 7.49
CA GLN A 37 -3.78 -10.59 8.58
C GLN A 37 -5.25 -10.27 8.26
N HIS A 38 -5.74 -10.55 7.05
CA HIS A 38 -7.10 -10.20 6.62
C HIS A 38 -7.90 -11.43 6.17
N ASP A 39 -9.22 -11.33 6.28
CA ASP A 39 -10.14 -12.24 5.60
C ASP A 39 -10.36 -11.70 4.18
N CYS A 40 -9.54 -12.15 3.23
CA CYS A 40 -9.53 -11.70 1.83
C CYS A 40 -9.18 -12.85 0.87
N ASP A 41 -9.43 -12.65 -0.42
CA ASP A 41 -9.06 -13.61 -1.47
C ASP A 41 -7.53 -13.55 -1.71
N ARG A 42 -6.79 -14.45 -1.05
CA ARG A 42 -5.33 -14.51 -1.12
C ARG A 42 -4.81 -14.83 -2.51
N GLU A 43 -5.53 -15.63 -3.29
CA GLU A 43 -5.13 -15.93 -4.67
C GLU A 43 -5.27 -14.68 -5.55
N LEU A 44 -6.31 -13.87 -5.31
CA LEU A 44 -6.51 -12.59 -5.99
C LEU A 44 -5.41 -11.58 -5.64
N VAL A 45 -5.03 -11.47 -4.36
CA VAL A 45 -3.90 -10.63 -3.93
C VAL A 45 -2.61 -11.06 -4.61
N GLU A 46 -2.30 -12.35 -4.63
CA GLU A 46 -1.08 -12.87 -5.22
C GLU A 46 -1.00 -12.57 -6.72
N ALA A 47 -2.07 -12.88 -7.47
CA ALA A 47 -2.13 -12.62 -8.90
C ALA A 47 -2.13 -11.11 -9.22
N GLY A 48 -2.87 -10.31 -8.45
CA GLY A 48 -2.89 -8.85 -8.57
C GLY A 48 -1.52 -8.22 -8.34
N ALA A 49 -0.81 -8.64 -7.28
CA ALA A 49 0.53 -8.14 -6.98
C ALA A 49 1.55 -8.49 -8.06
N LEU A 50 1.48 -9.69 -8.64
CA LEU A 50 2.40 -10.07 -9.72
C LEU A 50 2.14 -9.31 -11.03
N LEU A 51 0.90 -8.91 -11.29
CA LEU A 51 0.51 -8.32 -12.58
C LEU A 51 0.32 -6.80 -12.56
N HIS A 52 0.30 -6.16 -11.39
CA HIS A 52 -0.03 -4.73 -11.25
C HIS A 52 0.79 -3.82 -12.18
N ASP A 53 2.03 -4.22 -12.45
CA ASP A 53 3.01 -3.43 -13.20
C ASP A 53 3.26 -3.95 -14.63
N ILE A 54 2.43 -4.86 -15.15
CA ILE A 54 2.64 -5.44 -16.50
C ILE A 54 2.68 -4.39 -17.62
N GLY A 55 2.02 -3.23 -17.44
CA GLY A 55 2.10 -2.11 -18.38
C GLY A 55 3.51 -1.50 -18.52
N ARG A 56 4.41 -1.75 -17.56
CA ARG A 56 5.84 -1.39 -17.67
C ARG A 56 6.57 -2.08 -18.82
N SER A 57 5.98 -3.14 -19.38
CA SER A 57 6.44 -3.72 -20.65
C SER A 57 6.23 -2.82 -21.88
N ARG A 58 5.52 -1.71 -21.74
CA ARG A 58 5.20 -0.78 -22.84
C ARG A 58 5.58 0.67 -22.54
N THR A 59 5.50 1.10 -21.29
CA THR A 59 5.73 2.50 -20.90
C THR A 59 6.31 2.61 -19.50
N HIS A 60 7.18 3.60 -19.29
CA HIS A 60 7.65 4.00 -17.97
C HIS A 60 6.91 5.23 -17.42
N SER A 61 5.90 5.71 -18.15
CA SER A 61 5.06 6.84 -17.74
C SER A 61 3.91 6.39 -16.83
N ILE A 62 3.16 7.34 -16.27
CA ILE A 62 2.10 7.05 -15.30
C ILE A 62 0.96 6.20 -15.88
N ASP A 63 0.76 6.23 -17.19
CA ASP A 63 -0.26 5.46 -17.93
C ASP A 63 -0.05 3.94 -17.96
N HIS A 64 1.05 3.42 -17.40
CA HIS A 64 1.30 1.98 -17.31
C HIS A 64 0.18 1.19 -16.64
N ALA A 65 -0.52 1.72 -15.63
CA ALA A 65 -1.64 1.00 -15.02
C ALA A 65 -2.79 0.77 -16.02
N ILE A 66 -3.10 1.79 -16.83
CA ILE A 66 -4.16 1.74 -17.84
C ILE A 66 -3.77 0.81 -18.99
N ILE A 67 -2.52 0.92 -19.45
CA ILE A 67 -1.98 0.03 -20.50
C ILE A 67 -1.91 -1.42 -20.00
N GLY A 68 -1.50 -1.61 -18.74
CA GLY A 68 -1.45 -2.92 -18.10
C GLY A 68 -2.85 -3.55 -18.02
N ALA A 69 -3.85 -2.79 -17.59
CA ALA A 69 -5.22 -3.26 -17.57
C ALA A 69 -5.76 -3.60 -18.98
N ALA A 70 -5.42 -2.81 -20.00
CA ALA A 70 -5.78 -3.11 -21.38
C ALA A 70 -5.13 -4.42 -21.88
N ILE A 71 -3.85 -4.65 -21.55
CA ILE A 71 -3.14 -5.90 -21.83
C ILE A 71 -3.86 -7.08 -21.17
N LEU A 72 -4.18 -6.98 -19.88
CA LEU A 72 -4.81 -8.05 -19.13
C LEU A 72 -6.23 -8.36 -19.64
N ARG A 73 -6.99 -7.34 -20.07
CA ARG A 73 -8.29 -7.55 -20.74
C ARG A 73 -8.17 -8.30 -22.06
N GLN A 74 -7.15 -7.99 -22.87
CA GLN A 74 -6.91 -8.72 -24.13
C GLN A 74 -6.57 -10.20 -23.89
N GLU A 75 -5.92 -10.50 -22.77
CA GLU A 75 -5.55 -11.86 -22.36
C GLU A 75 -6.69 -12.61 -21.65
N GLY A 76 -7.86 -11.97 -21.48
CA GLY A 76 -9.03 -12.58 -20.83
C GLY A 76 -8.85 -12.83 -19.33
N VAL A 77 -7.99 -12.04 -18.67
CA VAL A 77 -7.75 -12.13 -17.23
C VAL A 77 -8.99 -11.68 -16.44
N ASP A 78 -9.18 -12.21 -15.23
CA ASP A 78 -10.28 -11.84 -14.34
C ASP A 78 -10.27 -10.31 -14.08
N GLU A 79 -11.42 -9.66 -14.26
CA GLU A 79 -11.58 -8.21 -14.07
C GLU A 79 -11.20 -7.75 -12.65
N ARG A 80 -11.26 -8.64 -11.65
CA ARG A 80 -10.79 -8.33 -10.29
C ARG A 80 -9.27 -8.10 -10.24
N ILE A 81 -8.47 -8.86 -10.99
CA ILE A 81 -7.01 -8.66 -11.12
C ILE A 81 -6.72 -7.39 -11.93
N ILE A 82 -7.49 -7.18 -12.99
CA ILE A 82 -7.38 -5.99 -13.84
C ILE A 82 -7.59 -4.72 -13.02
N ARG A 83 -8.59 -4.69 -12.13
CA ARG A 83 -8.86 -3.55 -11.24
C ARG A 83 -7.73 -3.27 -10.27
N ILE A 84 -7.06 -4.30 -9.74
CA ILE A 84 -5.85 -4.12 -8.92
C ILE A 84 -4.78 -3.38 -9.74
N THR A 85 -4.55 -3.85 -10.97
CA THR A 85 -3.59 -3.24 -11.91
C THR A 85 -3.97 -1.79 -12.25
N GLU A 86 -5.24 -1.49 -12.45
CA GLU A 86 -5.72 -0.15 -12.82
C GLU A 86 -5.67 0.86 -11.66
N ARG A 87 -5.68 0.39 -10.40
CA ARG A 87 -5.90 1.22 -9.20
C ARG A 87 -4.72 1.31 -8.25
N HIS A 88 -3.60 0.68 -8.58
CA HIS A 88 -2.45 0.62 -7.66
C HIS A 88 -1.64 1.92 -7.58
N ILE A 89 -1.73 2.82 -8.56
CA ILE A 89 -0.86 4.01 -8.65
C ILE A 89 -1.05 4.92 -7.43
N GLY A 90 0.05 5.21 -6.74
CA GLY A 90 0.01 5.98 -5.50
C GLY A 90 -0.90 5.27 -4.50
N ALA A 91 -1.84 5.98 -3.88
CA ALA A 91 -2.88 5.36 -3.05
C ALA A 91 -4.25 5.38 -3.75
N GLY A 92 -4.25 5.20 -5.06
CA GLY A 92 -5.36 5.46 -5.95
C GLY A 92 -5.45 6.91 -6.42
N LEU A 93 -6.10 7.10 -7.57
CA LEU A 93 -6.32 8.41 -8.20
C LEU A 93 -7.82 8.69 -8.31
N THR A 94 -8.26 9.89 -7.94
CA THR A 94 -9.62 10.35 -8.26
C THR A 94 -9.73 10.68 -9.74
N ASP A 95 -10.96 10.94 -10.21
CA ASP A 95 -11.21 11.45 -11.56
C ASP A 95 -10.44 12.76 -11.82
N GLU A 96 -10.42 13.67 -10.84
CA GLU A 96 -9.67 14.92 -10.93
C GLU A 96 -8.16 14.68 -10.98
N ASP A 97 -7.62 13.80 -10.14
CA ASP A 97 -6.20 13.45 -10.20
C ASP A 97 -5.83 12.86 -11.56
N ALA A 98 -6.65 11.94 -12.07
CA ALA A 98 -6.43 11.30 -13.36
C ALA A 98 -6.37 12.34 -14.50
N VAL A 99 -7.34 13.25 -14.55
CA VAL A 99 -7.37 14.33 -15.54
C VAL A 99 -6.12 15.22 -15.42
N ASN A 100 -5.74 15.61 -14.21
CA ASN A 100 -4.56 16.45 -13.96
C ASN A 100 -3.25 15.75 -14.36
N LEU A 101 -3.20 14.42 -14.27
CA LEU A 101 -2.06 13.59 -14.64
C LEU A 101 -2.08 13.18 -16.12
N GLY A 102 -3.07 13.62 -16.90
CA GLY A 102 -3.21 13.30 -18.32
C GLY A 102 -3.69 11.88 -18.60
N LEU A 103 -4.25 11.20 -17.60
CA LEU A 103 -4.88 9.90 -17.73
C LEU A 103 -6.35 10.04 -18.18
N PRO A 104 -6.96 8.98 -18.75
CA PRO A 104 -8.39 8.97 -19.01
C PRO A 104 -9.18 9.25 -17.71
N PRO A 105 -10.25 10.07 -17.76
CA PRO A 105 -11.15 10.27 -16.63
C PRO A 105 -11.66 8.92 -16.09
N GLY A 106 -11.69 8.76 -14.77
CA GLY A 106 -12.04 7.52 -14.11
C GLY A 106 -11.78 7.52 -12.61
N ASP A 107 -12.44 6.58 -11.93
CA ASP A 107 -12.23 6.34 -10.50
C ASP A 107 -11.26 5.18 -10.29
N TYR A 108 -10.00 5.55 -10.02
CA TYR A 108 -8.89 4.63 -9.81
C TYR A 108 -8.57 4.43 -8.32
N LEU A 109 -9.55 4.65 -7.44
CA LEU A 109 -9.38 4.39 -6.00
C LEU A 109 -9.50 2.90 -5.66
N PRO A 110 -8.57 2.31 -4.89
CA PRO A 110 -8.71 0.97 -4.33
C PRO A 110 -9.99 0.82 -3.50
N LYS A 111 -10.80 -0.19 -3.81
CA LYS A 111 -12.12 -0.41 -3.20
C LYS A 111 -12.14 -1.62 -2.29
N THR A 112 -11.64 -2.76 -2.76
CA THR A 112 -11.65 -4.00 -1.99
C THR A 112 -10.42 -4.11 -1.10
N MET A 113 -10.44 -5.03 -0.13
CA MET A 113 -9.28 -5.27 0.72
C MET A 113 -8.09 -5.77 -0.10
N GLU A 114 -8.33 -6.60 -1.12
CA GLU A 114 -7.29 -7.09 -2.03
C GLU A 114 -6.63 -5.95 -2.82
N GLU A 115 -7.43 -5.03 -3.38
CA GLU A 115 -6.93 -3.84 -4.07
C GLU A 115 -6.08 -2.97 -3.12
N LYS A 116 -6.55 -2.78 -1.88
CA LYS A 116 -5.85 -1.97 -0.87
C LYS A 116 -4.55 -2.60 -0.41
N ILE A 117 -4.52 -3.92 -0.20
CA ILE A 117 -3.31 -4.66 0.20
C ILE A 117 -2.24 -4.53 -0.86
N VAL A 118 -2.56 -4.77 -2.14
CA VAL A 118 -1.57 -4.68 -3.23
C VAL A 118 -1.06 -3.25 -3.39
N CYS A 119 -1.96 -2.27 -3.38
CA CYS A 119 -1.59 -0.85 -3.44
C CYS A 119 -0.70 -0.44 -2.24
N GLN A 120 -1.01 -0.87 -1.02
CA GLN A 120 -0.19 -0.57 0.15
C GLN A 120 1.16 -1.28 0.11
N ALA A 121 1.20 -2.53 -0.34
CA ALA A 121 2.44 -3.28 -0.50
C ALA A 121 3.37 -2.59 -1.50
N ASP A 122 2.85 -2.18 -2.66
CA ASP A 122 3.60 -1.46 -3.69
C ASP A 122 4.20 -0.15 -3.16
N ASN A 123 3.40 0.68 -2.48
CA ASN A 123 3.88 1.94 -1.88
C ASN A 123 4.98 1.76 -0.81
N LEU A 124 5.03 0.59 -0.17
CA LEU A 124 6.03 0.26 0.86
C LEU A 124 7.21 -0.54 0.29
N MET A 125 7.28 -0.71 -1.03
CA MET A 125 8.37 -1.39 -1.70
C MET A 125 9.14 -0.42 -2.60
N GLY A 126 10.45 -0.34 -2.38
CA GLY A 126 11.35 0.24 -3.36
C GLY A 126 11.53 -0.70 -4.55
N SER A 127 12.72 -0.68 -5.18
CA SER A 127 12.98 -1.60 -6.30
C SER A 127 12.96 -3.07 -5.91
N LYS A 128 13.44 -3.41 -4.70
CA LYS A 128 13.51 -4.78 -4.19
C LYS A 128 13.29 -4.89 -2.69
N ASP A 129 13.64 -3.84 -1.95
CA ASP A 129 13.58 -3.81 -0.50
C ASP A 129 12.40 -2.97 -0.02
N ARG A 130 11.86 -3.37 1.14
CA ARG A 130 10.81 -2.64 1.83
C ARG A 130 11.35 -1.32 2.39
N ILE A 131 10.57 -0.24 2.25
CA ILE A 131 10.83 1.06 2.87
C ILE A 131 9.87 1.32 4.04
N SER A 132 10.20 2.27 4.91
CA SER A 132 9.28 2.69 5.98
C SER A 132 8.10 3.51 5.44
N ILE A 133 7.00 3.56 6.20
CA ILE A 133 5.87 4.43 5.89
C ILE A 133 6.28 5.91 5.87
N HIS A 134 7.26 6.30 6.69
CA HIS A 134 7.77 7.67 6.72
C HIS A 134 8.54 8.03 5.44
N GLU A 135 9.36 7.11 4.93
CA GLU A 135 10.04 7.27 3.63
C GLU A 135 9.05 7.27 2.46
N ALA A 136 8.02 6.40 2.51
CA ALA A 136 6.96 6.37 1.52
C ALA A 136 6.17 7.69 1.49
N ILE A 137 5.83 8.25 2.66
CA ILE A 137 5.18 9.57 2.77
C ILE A 137 6.08 10.68 2.22
N ALA A 138 7.36 10.72 2.60
CA ALA A 138 8.29 11.72 2.09
C ALA A 138 8.40 11.68 0.56
N THR A 139 8.52 10.48 -0.01
CA THR A 139 8.52 10.27 -1.46
C THR A 139 7.19 10.69 -2.10
N ALA A 140 6.07 10.45 -1.42
CA ALA A 140 4.75 10.83 -1.88
C ALA A 140 4.55 12.35 -1.88
N GLU A 141 5.08 13.08 -0.90
CA GLU A 141 5.00 14.55 -0.83
C GLU A 141 5.72 15.24 -1.98
N GLU A 142 6.74 14.61 -2.57
CA GLU A 142 7.44 15.11 -3.75
C GLU A 142 6.69 14.84 -5.07
N LYS A 143 5.83 13.83 -5.10
CA LYS A 143 5.22 13.29 -6.33
C LYS A 143 3.73 13.56 -6.46
N TRP A 144 3.01 13.58 -5.35
CA TRP A 144 1.55 13.56 -5.32
C TRP A 144 0.97 14.83 -4.70
N SER A 145 -0.30 15.09 -4.99
CA SER A 145 -1.04 16.17 -4.34
C SER A 145 -1.14 15.94 -2.82
N PRO A 146 -1.35 16.99 -2.01
CA PRO A 146 -1.59 16.83 -0.57
C PRO A 146 -2.72 15.85 -0.24
N ASP A 147 -3.75 15.76 -1.08
CA ASP A 147 -4.84 14.81 -0.91
C ASP A 147 -4.42 13.37 -1.29
N GLY A 148 -3.57 13.20 -2.31
CA GLY A 148 -2.92 11.92 -2.60
C GLY A 148 -2.08 11.40 -1.43
N VAL A 149 -1.30 12.27 -0.77
CA VAL A 149 -0.53 11.93 0.44
C VAL A 149 -1.46 11.54 1.61
N LYS A 150 -2.56 12.28 1.81
CA LYS A 150 -3.56 11.91 2.82
C LYS A 150 -4.18 10.55 2.55
N ARG A 151 -4.44 10.20 1.28
CA ARG A 151 -4.94 8.87 0.91
C ARG A 151 -3.93 7.77 1.22
N LEU A 152 -2.64 7.99 0.97
CA LEU A 152 -1.57 7.04 1.35
C LEU A 152 -1.56 6.79 2.86
N ILE A 153 -1.62 7.85 3.66
CA ILE A 153 -1.71 7.75 5.12
C ILE A 153 -2.97 7.01 5.56
N GLN A 154 -4.11 7.29 4.90
CA GLN A 154 -5.36 6.61 5.20
C GLN A 154 -5.31 5.12 4.84
N LEU A 155 -4.65 4.76 3.73
CA LEU A 155 -4.46 3.38 3.29
C LEU A 155 -3.67 2.57 4.34
N GLN A 156 -2.61 3.15 4.93
CA GLN A 156 -1.90 2.55 6.06
C GLN A 156 -2.85 2.20 7.22
N PHE A 157 -3.78 3.10 7.57
CA PHE A 157 -4.74 2.87 8.65
C PHE A 157 -5.82 1.83 8.32
N GLU A 158 -6.09 1.60 7.03
CA GLU A 158 -7.08 0.63 6.57
C GLU A 158 -6.52 -0.78 6.43
N VAL A 159 -5.25 -0.88 6.00
CA VAL A 159 -4.57 -2.16 5.80
C VAL A 159 -3.95 -2.66 7.11
N PHE A 160 -3.29 -1.83 7.91
CA PHE A 160 -2.68 -2.34 9.14
C PHE A 160 -3.72 -2.51 10.25
N LYS A 161 -3.77 -3.69 10.87
CA LYS A 161 -4.51 -3.88 12.12
C LYS A 161 -3.80 -3.12 13.24
N PRO A 162 -4.51 -2.29 14.03
CA PRO A 162 -3.86 -1.52 15.06
C PRO A 162 -3.44 -2.36 16.25
N VAL A 163 -2.25 -2.11 16.78
CA VAL A 163 -1.89 -2.48 18.16
C VAL A 163 -2.35 -1.36 19.09
N GLU A 164 -3.12 -1.72 20.11
CA GLU A 164 -3.66 -0.77 21.09
C GLU A 164 -2.78 -0.72 22.35
N VAL A 165 -2.49 0.51 22.81
CA VAL A 165 -1.89 0.77 24.11
C VAL A 165 -2.62 1.91 24.80
N SER A 166 -2.80 1.78 26.12
CA SER A 166 -3.34 2.85 26.95
C SER A 166 -2.24 3.41 27.84
N ILE A 167 -2.10 4.74 27.85
CA ILE A 167 -1.18 5.49 28.71
C ILE A 167 -1.97 6.47 29.58
N ASN A 168 -1.34 7.02 30.62
CA ASN A 168 -1.95 8.08 31.43
C ASN A 168 -2.27 9.31 30.55
N SER A 169 -3.44 9.93 30.72
CA SER A 169 -3.81 11.11 29.92
C SER A 169 -2.85 12.29 30.10
N ARG A 170 -2.14 12.38 31.23
CA ARG A 170 -1.07 13.38 31.48
C ARG A 170 0.16 13.18 30.59
N ALA A 171 0.38 11.97 30.09
CA ALA A 171 1.45 11.60 29.17
C ALA A 171 0.99 11.60 27.69
N CYS A 172 -0.24 12.06 27.40
CA CYS A 172 -0.83 12.09 26.06
C CYS A 172 -0.41 13.32 25.23
N ASP A 173 0.74 13.90 25.56
CA ASP A 173 1.35 14.96 24.77
C ASP A 173 1.93 14.41 23.47
N LYS A 174 1.75 15.16 22.38
CA LYS A 174 2.18 14.69 21.05
C LYS A 174 3.69 14.46 21.01
N LYS A 175 4.49 15.39 21.55
CA LYS A 175 5.94 15.31 21.51
C LYS A 175 6.46 14.11 22.30
N GLN A 176 5.88 13.86 23.47
CA GLN A 176 6.27 12.70 24.31
C GLN A 176 5.98 11.37 23.61
N ILE A 177 4.82 11.25 22.95
CA ILE A 177 4.46 10.06 22.16
C ILE A 177 5.45 9.87 21.02
N GLU A 178 5.74 10.93 20.26
CA GLU A 178 6.69 10.88 19.14
C GLU A 178 8.11 10.56 19.60
N GLU A 179 8.57 11.08 20.75
CA GLU A 179 9.87 10.75 21.33
C GLU A 179 9.98 9.27 21.72
N ALA A 180 8.92 8.67 22.27
CA ALA A 180 8.92 7.26 22.65
C ALA A 180 8.77 6.30 21.47
N ILE A 181 8.03 6.70 20.44
CA ILE A 181 7.96 5.97 19.16
C ILE A 181 9.31 6.08 18.45
N GLY A 182 9.95 7.25 18.44
CA GLY A 182 11.21 7.50 17.78
C GLY A 182 11.11 7.27 16.26
N SER A 183 12.08 6.55 15.70
CA SER A 183 12.15 6.25 14.25
C SER A 183 11.46 4.94 13.86
N LEU A 184 10.56 4.41 14.70
CA LEU A 184 9.86 3.17 14.42
C LEU A 184 8.89 3.32 13.24
N ASP A 185 8.78 2.26 12.47
CA ASP A 185 7.96 2.21 11.26
C ASP A 185 6.48 1.99 11.58
N VAL A 186 5.85 3.07 12.04
CA VAL A 186 4.49 3.07 12.56
C VAL A 186 3.85 4.46 12.44
N LEU A 187 2.58 4.50 12.07
CA LEU A 187 1.71 5.66 12.26
C LEU A 187 0.79 5.43 13.44
N TYR A 188 0.25 6.49 14.03
CA TYR A 188 -0.67 6.33 15.16
C TYR A 188 -1.87 7.27 15.12
N LYS A 189 -2.95 6.83 15.77
CA LYS A 189 -4.10 7.64 16.13
C LYS A 189 -4.22 7.66 17.66
N LYS A 190 -4.61 8.80 18.23
CA LYS A 190 -4.86 8.91 19.67
C LYS A 190 -6.31 9.27 19.96
N LYS A 191 -6.85 8.70 21.04
CA LYS A 191 -8.17 9.02 21.59
C LYS A 191 -8.02 9.30 23.07
N VAL A 192 -8.32 10.54 23.45
CA VAL A 192 -8.26 10.98 24.85
C VAL A 192 -9.58 10.65 25.53
N GLU A 193 -9.50 9.94 26.66
CA GLU A 193 -10.62 9.60 27.51
C GLU A 193 -10.35 10.12 28.94
N ILE A 194 -11.34 10.07 29.84
CA ILE A 194 -11.17 10.61 31.19
C ILE A 194 -10.14 9.76 31.94
N GLY A 195 -8.97 10.34 32.22
CA GLY A 195 -7.88 9.70 32.97
C GLY A 195 -6.96 8.80 32.14
N THR A 196 -7.29 8.50 30.88
CA THR A 196 -6.51 7.62 30.01
C THR A 196 -6.40 8.18 28.59
N CYS A 197 -5.36 7.80 27.88
CA CYS A 197 -5.17 8.11 26.47
C CYS A 197 -4.88 6.81 25.74
N LYS A 198 -5.79 6.44 24.84
CA LYS A 198 -5.67 5.26 23.99
C LYS A 198 -4.91 5.64 22.73
N ILE A 199 -3.85 4.91 22.43
CA ILE A 199 -3.04 5.06 21.23
C ILE A 199 -3.19 3.79 20.40
N LEU A 200 -3.55 3.96 19.13
CA LEU A 200 -3.68 2.91 18.13
C LEU A 200 -2.51 3.03 17.16
N LEU A 201 -1.71 1.98 17.02
CA LEU A 201 -0.44 1.95 16.29
C LEU A 201 -0.56 1.07 15.04
N TYR A 202 -0.19 1.61 13.88
CA TYR A 202 -0.40 1.03 12.56
C TYR A 202 0.92 0.95 11.77
N GLY A 203 1.53 -0.23 11.74
CA GLY A 203 2.79 -0.44 11.03
C GLY A 203 3.54 -1.67 11.52
N SER A 204 4.66 -1.99 10.87
CA SER A 204 5.44 -3.18 11.16
C SER A 204 6.10 -3.16 12.54
N ASP A 205 6.36 -1.96 13.08
CA ASP A 205 6.92 -1.80 14.44
C ASP A 205 5.85 -1.54 15.53
N ALA A 206 4.57 -1.75 15.24
CA ALA A 206 3.47 -1.38 16.16
C ALA A 206 3.59 -2.00 17.56
N GLU A 207 3.97 -3.27 17.67
CA GLU A 207 4.17 -3.94 18.97
C GLU A 207 5.36 -3.36 19.76
N LYS A 208 6.46 -3.05 19.06
CA LYS A 208 7.64 -2.43 19.67
C LYS A 208 7.34 -1.01 20.15
N ALA A 209 6.60 -0.24 19.35
CA ALA A 209 6.14 1.09 19.72
C ALA A 209 5.19 1.03 20.93
N ALA A 210 4.27 0.07 20.97
CA ALA A 210 3.39 -0.14 22.12
C ALA A 210 4.20 -0.46 23.38
N GLY A 211 5.24 -1.29 23.27
CA GLY A 211 6.17 -1.59 24.36
C GLY A 211 6.93 -0.38 24.88
N ASN A 212 7.33 0.55 24.01
CA ASN A 212 7.96 1.81 24.41
C ASN A 212 6.97 2.74 25.12
N LEU A 213 5.76 2.90 24.59
CA LEU A 213 4.72 3.75 25.18
C LEU A 213 4.29 3.26 26.57
N LYS A 214 4.23 1.93 26.79
CA LYS A 214 3.95 1.36 28.13
C LYS A 214 4.98 1.76 29.20
N LYS A 215 6.22 2.06 28.81
CA LYS A 215 7.26 2.52 29.75
C LYS A 215 7.10 3.98 30.18
N MET A 216 6.26 4.75 29.46
CA MET A 216 5.90 6.12 29.83
C MET A 216 4.73 6.18 30.82
N ALA A 217 3.94 5.10 30.91
CA ALA A 217 2.66 5.05 31.61
C ALA A 217 2.80 5.06 33.13
#